data_AF-A0A932J1I4-F1
#
_entry.id   AF-A0A932J1I4-F1
#
_cell.length_a   1.000
_cell.length_b   1.000
_cell.length_c   1.000
_cell.angle_alpha   90.00
_cell.angle_beta   90.00
_cell.angle_gamma   90.00
#
_symmetry.space_group_name_H-M   'P 1'
#
loop_
_entity.id
_entity.type
_entity.pdbx_description
1 polymer ?
#
loop_
_entity_poly.entity_id
_entity_poly.type
_entity_poly.pdbx_seq_one_letter_code
_entity_poly.pdbx_strand_id
1 'polypeptide(L)'
;GKKASFRQKSDNGDDEWIEGEGARIEYSDQTEEMKIFAKARLKRLQGSKVMEDVEGEAIVYDSLKEVFSANNTPNGTNTPGGNRIKVVIQSKDGVASTASSASNPSPTTPATPNAMSTPKK
;
A
#
# COMPACT_ATOMS: atom_id res chain seq x y z
N GLY A 1 2.18 24.32 3.85
CA GLY A 1 1.54 23.98 2.56
C GLY A 1 0.35 23.09 2.83
N LYS A 2 -0.79 23.36 2.19
CA LYS A 2 -1.96 22.47 2.22
C LYS A 2 -1.66 21.24 1.35
N LYS A 3 -2.03 20.06 1.82
CA LYS A 3 -2.03 18.84 1.00
C LYS A 3 -3.19 18.92 0.01
N ALA A 4 -2.99 18.40 -1.19
CA ALA A 4 -4.06 18.17 -2.14
C ALA A 4 -4.87 16.96 -1.68
N SER A 5 -6.18 17.04 -1.80
CA SER A 5 -7.11 15.97 -1.41
C SER A 5 -8.20 15.82 -2.47
N PHE A 6 -8.61 14.59 -2.75
CA PHE A 6 -9.72 14.29 -3.64
C PHE A 6 -10.67 13.30 -2.96
N ARG A 7 -11.91 13.28 -3.44
CA ARG A 7 -12.93 12.32 -3.03
C ARG A 7 -13.79 11.96 -4.24
N GLN A 8 -13.87 10.68 -4.53
CA GLN A 8 -14.64 10.10 -5.63
C GLN A 8 -15.61 9.06 -5.07
N LYS A 9 -16.80 8.96 -5.65
CA LYS A 9 -17.72 7.86 -5.35
C LYS A 9 -17.32 6.66 -6.21
N SER A 10 -17.11 5.49 -5.60
CA SER A 10 -16.85 4.25 -6.34
C SER A 10 -18.17 3.73 -6.92
N ASP A 11 -18.08 3.07 -8.08
CA ASP A 11 -19.24 2.50 -8.81
C ASP A 11 -19.61 1.10 -8.30
N ASN A 12 -18.69 0.42 -7.59
CA ASN A 12 -18.82 -0.99 -7.19
C ASN A 12 -19.71 -1.24 -5.96
N GLY A 13 -20.29 -0.20 -5.36
CA GLY A 13 -21.19 -0.38 -4.23
C GLY A 13 -22.03 0.84 -3.90
N ASP A 14 -23.21 0.58 -3.34
CA ASP A 14 -24.00 1.62 -2.70
C ASP A 14 -23.19 2.24 -1.55
N ASP A 15 -22.98 3.54 -1.62
CA ASP A 15 -22.28 4.36 -0.63
C ASP A 15 -20.76 4.14 -0.50
N GLU A 16 -20.07 3.60 -1.50
CA GLU A 16 -18.61 3.53 -1.47
C GLU A 16 -17.95 4.83 -1.95
N TRP A 17 -16.97 5.31 -1.18
CA TRP A 17 -16.20 6.52 -1.44
C TRP A 17 -14.71 6.23 -1.36
N ILE A 18 -13.97 6.69 -2.36
CA ILE A 18 -12.52 6.69 -2.38
C ILE A 18 -12.05 8.11 -2.09
N GLU A 19 -11.35 8.29 -1.00
CA GLU A 19 -10.65 9.52 -0.66
C GLU A 19 -9.16 9.33 -0.83
N GLY A 20 -8.45 10.39 -1.21
CA GLY A 20 -7.01 10.36 -1.05
C GLY A 20 -6.40 11.74 -0.96
N GLU A 21 -5.19 11.76 -0.41
CA GLU A 21 -4.51 12.96 0.06
C GLU A 21 -3.01 12.83 -0.21
N GLY A 22 -2.37 13.90 -0.66
CA GLY A 22 -0.92 13.96 -0.83
C GLY A 22 -0.41 15.37 -1.04
N ALA A 23 0.90 15.54 -1.19
CA ALA A 23 1.45 16.85 -1.54
C ALA A 23 1.10 17.25 -2.98
N ARG A 24 1.03 16.27 -3.88
CA ARG A 24 0.64 16.44 -5.28
C ARG A 24 -0.27 15.29 -5.71
N ILE A 25 -1.30 15.62 -6.49
CA ILE A 25 -2.17 14.64 -7.14
C ILE A 25 -2.16 14.95 -8.64
N GLU A 26 -1.95 13.94 -9.46
CA GLU A 26 -2.00 14.01 -10.92
C GLU A 26 -3.05 13.00 -11.40
N TYR A 27 -3.94 13.44 -12.29
CA TYR A 27 -4.95 12.59 -12.89
C TYR A 27 -4.71 12.52 -14.40
N SER A 28 -4.70 11.30 -14.94
CA SER A 28 -4.57 11.02 -16.37
C SER A 28 -5.91 10.58 -16.92
N ASP A 29 -6.54 11.43 -17.73
CA ASP A 29 -7.83 11.14 -18.37
C ASP A 29 -7.73 10.00 -19.40
N GLN A 30 -6.55 9.79 -19.98
CA GLN A 30 -6.33 8.73 -20.98
C GLN A 30 -6.37 7.31 -20.39
N THR A 31 -6.00 7.19 -19.12
CA THR A 31 -5.88 5.89 -18.42
C THR A 31 -6.77 5.82 -17.20
N GLU A 32 -7.52 6.89 -16.92
CA GLU A 32 -8.29 7.09 -15.68
C GLU A 32 -7.47 6.74 -14.43
N GLU A 33 -6.18 7.11 -14.48
CA GLU A 33 -5.20 6.78 -13.46
C GLU A 33 -4.87 8.03 -12.67
N MET A 34 -4.95 7.90 -11.35
CA MET A 34 -4.70 8.98 -10.42
C MET A 34 -3.47 8.67 -9.56
N LYS A 35 -2.48 9.53 -9.63
CA LYS A 35 -1.20 9.42 -8.94
C LYS A 35 -1.11 10.44 -7.84
N ILE A 36 -0.87 9.96 -6.63
CA ILE A 36 -0.69 10.76 -5.44
C ILE A 36 0.79 10.66 -5.04
N PHE A 37 1.43 11.79 -4.81
CA PHE A 37 2.86 11.87 -4.50
C PHE A 37 3.11 12.59 -3.17
N ALA A 38 4.14 12.12 -2.47
CA ALA A 38 4.68 12.57 -1.20
C ALA A 38 3.64 12.63 -0.07
N LYS A 39 3.83 11.76 0.94
CA LYS A 39 2.83 11.51 2.01
C LYS A 39 1.46 11.13 1.42
N ALA A 40 1.49 10.25 0.42
CA ALA A 40 0.30 9.77 -0.25
C ALA A 40 -0.53 8.92 0.70
N ARG A 41 -1.82 9.20 0.78
CA ARG A 41 -2.79 8.45 1.56
C ARG A 41 -4.03 8.17 0.74
N LEU A 42 -4.54 6.95 0.79
CA LEU A 42 -5.77 6.53 0.16
C LEU A 42 -6.67 5.92 1.22
N LYS A 43 -7.93 6.34 1.27
CA LYS A 43 -8.95 5.81 2.17
C LYS A 43 -10.15 5.34 1.37
N ARG A 44 -10.54 4.09 1.56
CA ARG A 44 -11.82 3.57 1.08
C ARG A 44 -12.82 3.64 2.23
N LEU A 45 -13.92 4.32 2.02
CA LEU A 45 -15.03 4.43 2.94
C LEU A 45 -16.25 3.77 2.34
N GLN A 46 -17.01 3.08 3.18
CA GLN A 46 -18.31 2.55 2.81
C GLN A 46 -19.33 3.17 3.78
N GLY A 47 -20.17 4.05 3.24
CA GLY A 47 -21.04 4.94 4.01
C GLY A 47 -20.24 5.81 4.97
N SER A 48 -20.38 5.57 6.28
CA SER A 48 -19.66 6.30 7.33
C SER A 48 -18.46 5.55 7.91
N LYS A 49 -18.11 4.37 7.39
CA LYS A 49 -17.05 3.52 7.96
C LYS A 49 -15.84 3.44 7.03
N VAL A 50 -14.65 3.69 7.57
CA VAL A 50 -13.39 3.49 6.85
C VAL A 50 -13.13 1.99 6.73
N MET A 51 -13.11 1.49 5.51
CA MET A 51 -12.83 0.08 5.19
C MET A 51 -11.33 -0.15 5.05
N GLU A 52 -10.64 0.76 4.37
CA GLU A 52 -9.22 0.62 4.10
C GLU A 52 -8.51 1.97 4.16
N ASP A 53 -7.30 1.97 4.70
CA ASP A 53 -6.43 3.15 4.80
C ASP A 53 -5.00 2.74 4.42
N VAL A 54 -4.50 3.35 3.35
CA VAL A 54 -3.19 3.06 2.76
C VAL A 54 -2.37 4.34 2.82
N GLU A 55 -1.20 4.29 3.43
CA GLU A 55 -0.23 5.38 3.49
C GLU A 55 1.09 4.94 2.86
N GLY A 56 1.64 5.77 1.98
CA GLY A 56 2.90 5.53 1.28
C GLY A 56 3.55 6.81 0.80
N GLU A 57 4.64 6.66 0.05
CA GLU A 57 5.33 7.81 -0.55
C GLU A 57 4.71 8.21 -1.89
N ALA A 58 4.30 7.23 -2.68
CA ALA A 58 3.47 7.44 -3.86
C ALA A 58 2.36 6.38 -3.93
N ILE A 59 1.14 6.77 -4.31
CA ILE A 59 0.02 5.85 -4.52
C ILE A 59 -0.53 6.09 -5.92
N VAL A 60 -0.75 5.02 -6.66
CA VAL A 60 -1.39 5.04 -7.97
C VAL A 60 -2.73 4.35 -7.85
N TYR A 61 -3.80 4.97 -8.31
CA TYR A 61 -5.16 4.43 -8.32
C TYR A 61 -5.69 4.39 -9.75
N ASP A 62 -6.05 3.21 -10.24
CA ASP A 62 -6.72 2.99 -11.52
C ASP A 62 -8.23 2.91 -11.24
N SER A 63 -9.02 3.90 -11.69
CA SER A 63 -10.46 3.89 -11.42
C SER A 63 -11.26 2.94 -12.32
N LEU A 64 -10.71 2.54 -13.48
CA LEU A 64 -11.33 1.56 -14.37
C LEU A 64 -11.30 0.16 -13.77
N LYS A 65 -10.19 -0.20 -13.12
CA LYS A 65 -10.00 -1.51 -12.48
C LYS A 65 -10.23 -1.49 -10.98
N GLU A 66 -10.39 -0.31 -10.40
CA GLU A 66 -10.43 -0.05 -8.96
C GLU A 66 -9.24 -0.60 -8.17
N VAL A 67 -8.08 -0.65 -8.82
CA VAL A 67 -6.83 -1.18 -8.24
C VAL A 67 -5.98 -0.01 -7.76
N PHE A 68 -5.48 -0.10 -6.53
CA PHE A 68 -4.47 0.81 -6.02
C PHE A 68 -3.11 0.10 -5.88
N SER A 69 -2.04 0.85 -6.07
CA SER A 69 -0.66 0.43 -5.88
C SER A 69 0.07 1.46 -5.05
N ALA A 70 0.60 1.04 -3.89
CA ALA A 70 1.40 1.88 -3.02
C ALA A 70 2.89 1.62 -3.24
N ASN A 71 3.66 2.70 -3.26
CA ASN A 71 5.10 2.71 -3.49
C ASN A 71 5.83 3.46 -2.38
N ASN A 72 7.07 3.06 -2.19
CA ASN A 72 7.98 3.52 -1.14
C ASN A 72 8.81 4.75 -1.58
N THR A 73 8.91 5.00 -2.89
CA THR A 73 9.59 6.17 -3.46
C THR A 73 8.61 7.11 -4.17
N PRO A 74 8.96 8.41 -4.33
CA PRO A 74 8.11 9.38 -5.00
C PRO A 74 8.05 9.20 -6.52
N ASN A 75 8.91 8.37 -7.12
CA ASN A 75 8.84 8.07 -8.56
C ASN A 75 7.88 6.91 -8.88
N GLY A 76 7.15 6.39 -7.89
CA GLY A 76 6.25 5.25 -8.10
C GLY A 76 7.00 3.92 -8.30
N THR A 77 8.24 3.82 -7.80
CA THR A 77 9.00 2.57 -7.75
C THR A 77 9.22 2.13 -6.30
N ASN A 78 9.43 0.84 -6.09
CA ASN A 78 9.73 0.30 -4.77
C ASN A 78 11.24 0.00 -4.68
N THR A 79 11.96 0.67 -3.78
CA THR A 79 13.40 0.46 -3.59
C THR A 79 13.69 -0.07 -2.18
N PRO A 80 14.65 -1.00 -2.04
CA PRO A 80 15.11 -1.44 -0.73
C PRO A 80 15.70 -0.25 0.04
N GLY A 81 15.15 0.03 1.23
CA GLY A 81 15.65 1.08 2.13
C GLY A 81 14.96 2.45 2.02
N GLY A 82 13.91 2.63 1.22
CA GLY A 82 13.14 3.88 1.24
C GLY A 82 11.99 3.88 2.27
N ASN A 83 11.00 4.76 2.09
CA ASN A 83 9.92 5.04 3.04
C ASN A 83 8.92 3.89 3.28
N ARG A 84 8.57 3.65 4.54
CA ARG A 84 7.63 2.58 4.91
C ARG A 84 6.23 2.84 4.36
N ILE A 85 5.63 1.79 3.80
CA ILE A 85 4.21 1.75 3.42
C ILE A 85 3.43 1.16 4.60
N LYS A 86 2.30 1.78 4.95
CA LYS A 86 1.36 1.29 5.96
C LYS A 86 0.02 1.03 5.29
N VAL A 87 -0.56 -0.14 5.56
CA VAL A 87 -1.89 -0.52 5.08
C VAL A 87 -2.69 -0.99 6.28
N VAL A 88 -3.89 -0.44 6.45
CA VAL A 88 -4.83 -0.79 7.51
C VAL A 88 -6.14 -1.19 6.85
N ILE A 89 -6.48 -2.47 6.96
CA ILE A 89 -7.70 -3.04 6.36
C ILE A 89 -8.62 -3.45 7.50
N GLN A 90 -9.85 -2.93 7.51
CA GLN A 90 -10.85 -3.31 8.49
C GLN A 90 -11.58 -4.57 8.03
N SER A 91 -11.21 -5.73 8.58
CA SER A 91 -11.91 -7.00 8.34
C SER A 91 -13.37 -6.90 8.82
N LYS A 92 -14.32 -7.39 8.00
CA LYS A 92 -15.71 -7.59 8.45
C LYS A 92 -15.84 -8.82 9.36
N ASP A 93 -14.99 -9.82 9.21
CA ASP A 93 -14.80 -10.93 10.14
C ASP A 93 -13.42 -11.53 9.85
N GLY A 94 -12.44 -11.31 10.74
CA GLY A 94 -11.25 -12.17 10.92
C GLY A 94 -10.30 -12.49 9.75
N VAL A 95 -10.55 -12.10 8.51
CA VAL A 95 -9.61 -12.29 7.41
C VAL A 95 -8.78 -11.03 7.28
N ALA A 96 -7.59 -11.12 7.87
CA ALA A 96 -6.48 -10.23 7.56
C ALA A 96 -6.29 -10.30 6.04
N SER A 97 -6.80 -9.31 5.31
CA SER A 97 -6.37 -9.09 3.95
C SER A 97 -4.87 -8.93 4.03
N THR A 98 -4.17 -9.91 3.47
CA THR A 98 -2.74 -9.88 3.22
C THR A 98 -2.46 -8.54 2.55
N ALA A 99 -2.07 -7.54 3.35
CA ALA A 99 -1.15 -6.54 2.89
C ALA A 99 -0.01 -7.38 2.36
N SER A 100 0.06 -7.52 1.04
CA SER A 100 1.23 -8.05 0.37
C SER A 100 2.35 -7.16 0.85
N SER A 101 3.00 -7.66 1.91
CA SER A 101 4.31 -7.24 2.30
C SER A 101 5.05 -7.20 0.99
N ALA A 102 5.63 -6.03 0.71
CA ALA A 102 6.87 -6.00 -0.05
C ALA A 102 7.61 -7.29 0.26
N SER A 103 7.88 -8.06 -0.78
CA SER A 103 8.81 -9.18 -0.76
C SER A 103 9.91 -8.86 0.24
N ASN A 104 9.85 -9.50 1.41
CA ASN A 104 11.06 -9.81 2.14
C ASN A 104 11.78 -10.80 1.21
N PRO A 105 12.93 -10.47 0.57
CA PRO A 105 13.89 -11.53 0.42
C PRO A 105 14.23 -11.93 1.85
N SER A 106 13.79 -13.11 2.26
CA SER A 106 14.23 -13.75 3.49
C SER A 106 15.76 -13.60 3.58
N PRO A 107 16.34 -12.92 4.59
CA PRO A 107 17.75 -13.10 4.86
C PRO A 107 17.84 -14.39 5.65
N THR A 108 17.82 -15.53 4.96
CA THR A 108 18.26 -16.79 5.57
C THR A 108 19.75 -16.92 5.35
N THR A 109 20.46 -16.45 6.36
CA THR A 109 21.85 -16.61 6.76
C THR A 109 22.56 -17.84 6.16
N PRO A 110 23.86 -17.74 5.80
CA PRO A 110 24.67 -18.92 5.50
C PRO A 110 24.74 -19.81 6.75
N ALA A 111 24.25 -21.05 6.63
CA ALA A 111 24.43 -22.05 7.68
C ALA A 111 25.91 -22.45 7.71
N THR A 112 26.68 -21.87 8.64
CA THR A 112 27.90 -22.47 9.15
C THR A 112 27.50 -23.49 10.22
N PRO A 113 27.61 -24.82 10.00
CA PRO A 113 27.57 -25.75 11.12
C PRO A 113 28.96 -25.79 11.74
N ASN A 114 29.17 -25.08 12.85
CA ASN A 114 30.37 -25.27 13.65
C ASN A 114 30.04 -25.72 15.07
N ALA A 115 30.78 -26.75 15.49
CA ALA A 115 30.95 -27.34 16.82
C ALA A 115 29.85 -28.33 17.29
N MET A 116 30.16 -29.47 17.90
CA MET A 116 31.41 -30.18 18.22
C MET A 116 30.97 -31.45 18.98
N SER A 117 31.73 -32.55 18.81
CA SER A 117 31.99 -33.62 19.78
C SER A 117 31.77 -35.03 19.24
N THR A 118 32.89 -35.71 19.05
CA THR A 118 33.08 -37.16 19.08
C THR A 118 32.44 -37.80 20.32
N PRO A 119 32.09 -39.09 20.28
CA PRO A 119 33.01 -40.06 20.87
C PRO A 119 33.15 -41.38 20.11
N LYS A 120 34.29 -41.99 20.43
CA LYS A 120 34.88 -43.26 20.01
C LYS A 120 34.17 -44.47 20.62
N LYS A 121 33.89 -45.50 19.82
CA LYS A 121 34.27 -46.90 20.09
C LYS A 121 34.07 -47.76 18.85
#